data_AF-A0A6J7ZU68-F1
#
_entry.id   AF-A0A6J7ZU68-F1
#
_cell.length_a   1.000
_cell.length_b   1.000
_cell.length_c   1.000
_cell.angle_alpha   90.00
_cell.angle_beta   90.00
_cell.angle_gamma   90.00
#
_symmetry.space_group_name_H-M   'P 1'
#
loop_
_entity.id
_entity.type
_entity.pdbx_description
1 polymer ?
#
loop_
_entity_poly.entity_id
_entity_poly.type
_entity_poly.pdbx_seq_one_letter_code
_entity_poly.pdbx_strand_id
1 'polypeptide(L)'
;MSNSMNDINKQAHKGRIAAIIEILNQEMTDLGVTNRAIYINNILQLLCEAKNAESLEKSIVVSKVRGILESISPHNIRRVHINSRIRQEKQLLWLEDITQDPENQLLWSEEIILKKPNIFYKIPGSNPRDSAIESLSNQPKSSQIQQNLIWAIAVTVVLILMGFLLYNALQFQLLESLQSQPQNDIESSPQPPETLSSAQQFSRGVKIAEEAAAEGKFADTRQEWLEIAQKWQQAADSMEVVSPDFERYATAQNRAALYRRNQEQAQQEADAMNN
;
A
#
# COMPACT_ATOMS: atom_id res chain seq x y z
N MET A 1 12.83 -31.99 6.43
CA MET A 1 12.98 -30.58 6.85
C MET A 1 14.12 -29.85 6.14
N SER A 2 15.24 -30.51 5.78
CA SER A 2 16.39 -29.89 5.08
C SER A 2 16.08 -29.32 3.69
N ASN A 3 15.24 -29.99 2.89
CA ASN A 3 14.86 -29.49 1.57
C ASN A 3 14.05 -28.18 1.65
N SER A 4 13.12 -28.08 2.61
CA SER A 4 12.30 -26.87 2.82
C SER A 4 13.16 -25.66 3.19
N MET A 5 14.12 -25.84 4.10
CA MET A 5 15.02 -24.75 4.51
C MET A 5 15.92 -24.28 3.37
N ASN A 6 16.43 -25.23 2.57
CA ASN A 6 17.22 -24.91 1.40
C ASN A 6 16.39 -24.14 0.34
N ASP A 7 15.12 -24.49 0.18
CA ASP A 7 14.22 -23.80 -0.74
C ASP A 7 13.87 -22.38 -0.26
N ILE A 8 13.66 -22.17 1.04
CA ILE A 8 13.46 -20.83 1.63
C ILE A 8 14.71 -19.97 1.42
N ASN A 9 15.91 -20.51 1.68
CA ASN A 9 17.17 -19.79 1.44
C ASN A 9 17.35 -19.39 -0.04
N LYS A 10 17.03 -20.30 -0.98
CA LYS A 10 17.05 -19.98 -2.41
C LYS A 10 16.04 -18.91 -2.79
N GLN A 11 14.84 -18.95 -2.21
CA GLN A 11 13.80 -17.94 -2.44
C GLN A 11 14.22 -16.57 -1.89
N ALA A 12 14.77 -16.52 -0.68
CA ALA A 12 15.29 -15.31 -0.07
C ALA A 12 16.46 -14.73 -0.88
N HIS A 13 17.38 -15.57 -1.35
CA HIS A 13 18.45 -15.16 -2.25
C HIS A 13 17.93 -14.57 -3.57
N LYS A 14 16.81 -15.08 -4.10
CA LYS A 14 16.12 -14.51 -5.26
C LYS A 14 15.39 -13.19 -4.97
N GLY A 15 15.44 -12.69 -3.74
CA GLY A 15 14.77 -11.45 -3.32
C GLY A 15 13.29 -11.62 -2.97
N ARG A 16 12.82 -12.84 -2.69
CA ARG A 16 11.43 -13.04 -2.24
C ARG A 16 11.28 -12.53 -0.81
N ILE A 17 10.53 -11.44 -0.66
CA ILE A 17 10.39 -10.72 0.63
C ILE A 17 9.84 -11.60 1.74
N ALA A 18 8.83 -12.43 1.45
CA ALA A 18 8.26 -13.35 2.44
C ALA A 18 9.31 -14.32 3.02
N ALA A 19 10.16 -14.90 2.16
CA ALA A 19 11.23 -15.79 2.59
C ALA A 19 12.34 -15.06 3.38
N ILE A 20 12.64 -13.80 3.03
CA ILE A 20 13.56 -12.96 3.80
C ILE A 20 13.01 -12.68 5.20
N ILE A 21 11.73 -12.32 5.30
CA ILE A 21 11.05 -12.09 6.58
C ILE A 21 11.06 -13.36 7.43
N GLU A 22 10.79 -14.51 6.83
CA GLU A 22 10.79 -15.81 7.51
C GLU A 22 12.16 -16.10 8.14
N ILE A 23 13.24 -15.95 7.38
CA ILE A 23 14.61 -16.13 7.89
C ILE A 23 14.94 -15.10 8.99
N LEU A 24 14.59 -13.82 8.79
CA LEU A 24 14.83 -12.77 9.78
C LEU A 24 14.10 -13.07 11.10
N ASN A 25 12.85 -13.51 11.03
CA ASN A 25 12.07 -13.88 12.22
C ASN A 25 12.66 -15.09 12.92
N GLN A 26 13.06 -16.12 12.18
CA GLN A 26 13.71 -17.29 12.75
C GLN A 26 15.01 -16.91 13.49
N GLU A 27 15.86 -16.08 12.89
CA GLU A 27 17.15 -15.68 13.45
C GLU A 27 17.06 -14.61 14.55
N MET A 28 15.94 -13.88 14.66
CA MET A 28 15.72 -12.86 15.68
C MET A 28 14.71 -13.28 16.76
N THR A 29 14.28 -14.54 16.75
CA THR A 29 13.35 -15.10 17.75
C THR A 29 13.94 -15.00 19.17
N ASP A 30 15.23 -15.25 19.34
CA ASP A 30 15.90 -15.19 20.65
C ASP A 30 15.90 -13.77 21.26
N LEU A 31 15.84 -12.74 20.40
CA LEU A 31 15.73 -11.34 20.81
C LEU A 31 14.27 -10.93 21.07
N GLY A 32 13.29 -11.80 20.76
CA GLY A 32 11.86 -11.49 20.86
C GLY A 32 11.38 -10.45 19.83
N VAL A 33 12.15 -10.27 18.73
CA VAL A 33 11.86 -9.29 17.69
C VAL A 33 11.08 -9.95 16.55
N THR A 34 9.96 -9.35 16.17
CA THR A 34 9.22 -9.70 14.95
C THR A 34 9.52 -8.67 13.87
N ASN A 35 9.68 -9.16 12.66
CA ASN A 35 10.03 -8.39 11.49
C ASN A 35 8.86 -8.38 10.52
N ARG A 36 8.57 -7.19 10.01
CA ARG A 36 7.70 -6.97 8.87
C ARG A 36 8.48 -6.20 7.82
N ALA A 37 8.30 -6.52 6.55
CA ALA A 37 9.01 -5.82 5.50
C ALA A 37 8.15 -5.62 4.26
N ILE A 38 8.45 -4.54 3.56
CA ILE A 38 7.92 -4.25 2.23
C ILE A 38 9.07 -3.73 1.37
N TYR A 39 9.05 -4.06 0.08
CA TYR A 39 10.04 -3.60 -0.87
C TYR A 39 9.43 -2.54 -1.79
N ILE A 40 9.86 -1.30 -1.63
CA ILE A 40 9.35 -0.14 -2.39
C ILE A 40 10.52 0.77 -2.76
N ASN A 41 10.42 1.43 -3.92
CA ASN A 41 11.41 2.43 -4.37
C ASN A 41 12.88 1.93 -4.29
N ASN A 42 13.09 0.64 -4.59
CA ASN A 42 14.40 -0.02 -4.55
C ASN A 42 15.05 -0.08 -3.14
N ILE A 43 14.24 0.04 -2.09
CA ILE A 43 14.63 -0.02 -0.68
C ILE A 43 13.77 -1.08 0.02
N LEU A 44 14.41 -1.95 0.80
CA LEU A 44 13.69 -2.83 1.73
C LEU A 44 13.34 -2.03 2.98
N GLN A 45 12.08 -1.62 3.12
CA GLN A 45 11.56 -1.04 4.35
C GLN A 45 11.31 -2.17 5.33
N LEU A 46 12.10 -2.21 6.40
CA LEU A 46 12.05 -3.23 7.45
C LEU A 46 11.55 -2.57 8.74
N LEU A 47 10.59 -3.21 9.40
CA LEU A 47 10.09 -2.83 10.71
C LEU A 47 10.37 -3.95 11.71
N CYS A 48 11.10 -3.60 12.77
CA CYS A 48 11.43 -4.48 13.89
C CYS A 48 10.59 -4.11 15.12
N GLU A 49 9.80 -5.07 15.61
CA GLU A 49 8.88 -4.89 16.73
C GLU A 49 9.15 -5.89 17.86
N ALA A 50 9.26 -5.39 19.08
CA ALA A 50 9.40 -6.20 20.29
C ALA A 50 8.50 -5.66 21.41
N LYS A 51 8.31 -6.46 22.46
CA LYS A 51 7.53 -6.03 23.64
C LYS A 51 8.27 -4.99 24.47
N ASN A 52 9.60 -5.06 24.51
CA ASN A 52 10.45 -4.25 25.39
C ASN A 52 11.45 -3.45 24.54
N ALA A 53 11.79 -2.24 24.98
CA ALA A 53 12.76 -1.37 24.29
C ALA A 53 14.18 -1.95 24.34
N GLU A 54 14.54 -2.68 25.41
CA GLU A 54 15.85 -3.30 25.58
C GLU A 54 16.18 -4.32 24.47
N SER A 55 15.17 -5.09 24.04
CA SER A 55 15.27 -6.02 22.91
C SER A 55 15.51 -5.32 21.56
N LEU A 56 15.29 -4.00 21.51
CA LEU A 56 15.38 -3.18 20.31
C LEU A 56 16.59 -2.23 20.37
N GLU A 57 17.66 -2.61 21.08
CA GLU A 57 18.89 -1.84 21.06
C GLU A 57 19.41 -1.70 19.61
N LYS A 58 19.55 -0.45 19.14
CA LYS A 58 19.89 -0.11 17.76
C LYS A 58 21.14 -0.84 17.26
N SER A 59 22.20 -0.86 18.06
CA SER A 59 23.49 -1.47 17.72
C SER A 59 23.36 -2.98 17.43
N ILE A 60 22.63 -3.69 18.30
CA ILE A 60 22.44 -5.14 18.25
C ILE A 60 21.57 -5.51 17.06
N VAL A 61 20.40 -4.88 16.92
CA VAL A 61 19.43 -5.18 15.86
C VAL A 61 20.03 -4.88 14.49
N VAL A 62 20.62 -3.70 14.30
CA VAL A 62 21.22 -3.31 13.00
C VAL A 62 22.35 -4.27 12.61
N SER A 63 23.20 -4.64 13.56
CA SER A 63 24.31 -5.59 13.32
C SER A 63 23.79 -6.97 12.90
N LYS A 64 22.82 -7.52 13.65
CA LYS A 64 22.24 -8.84 13.36
C LYS A 64 21.49 -8.86 12.03
N VAL A 65 20.63 -7.86 11.76
CA VAL A 65 19.92 -7.73 10.48
C VAL A 65 20.90 -7.64 9.32
N ARG A 66 21.95 -6.83 9.44
CA ARG A 66 23.00 -6.73 8.41
C ARG A 66 23.65 -8.08 8.17
N GLY A 67 24.08 -8.78 9.22
CA GLY A 67 24.72 -10.08 9.09
C GLY A 67 23.84 -11.12 8.39
N ILE A 68 22.55 -11.17 8.75
CA ILE A 68 21.58 -12.07 8.11
C ILE A 68 21.41 -11.71 6.62
N LEU A 69 21.15 -10.44 6.30
CA LEU A 69 20.90 -10.02 4.92
C LEU A 69 22.15 -10.13 4.03
N GLU A 70 23.35 -9.88 4.56
CA GLU A 70 24.61 -10.08 3.84
C GLU A 70 24.89 -11.58 3.62
N SER A 71 24.54 -12.44 4.58
CA SER A 71 24.63 -13.91 4.43
C SER A 71 23.66 -14.45 3.37
N ILE A 72 22.42 -13.97 3.35
CA ILE A 72 21.44 -14.31 2.31
C ILE A 72 21.88 -13.75 0.95
N SER A 73 22.49 -12.55 0.93
CA SER A 73 22.84 -11.78 -0.25
C SER A 73 21.69 -11.68 -1.27
N PRO A 74 20.52 -11.13 -0.89
CA PRO A 74 19.34 -11.09 -1.74
C PRO A 74 19.59 -10.34 -3.05
N HIS A 75 19.12 -10.92 -4.16
CA HIS A 75 19.18 -10.31 -5.47
C HIS A 75 18.34 -9.03 -5.50
N ASN A 76 18.83 -8.00 -6.20
CA ASN A 76 18.21 -6.67 -6.33
C ASN A 76 17.96 -5.85 -5.06
N ILE A 77 18.16 -6.40 -3.86
CA ILE A 77 18.10 -5.62 -2.61
C ILE A 77 19.53 -5.16 -2.26
N ARG A 78 19.72 -3.85 -2.10
CA ARG A 78 21.00 -3.23 -1.70
C ARG A 78 20.85 -2.28 -0.53
N ARG A 79 19.74 -1.55 -0.49
CA ARG A 79 19.41 -0.57 0.53
C ARG A 79 18.32 -1.14 1.41
N VAL A 80 18.49 -0.99 2.71
CA VAL A 80 17.52 -1.44 3.71
C VAL A 80 17.34 -0.30 4.68
N HIS A 81 16.10 0.13 4.86
CA HIS A 81 15.74 1.10 5.88
C HIS A 81 15.11 0.36 7.04
N ILE A 82 15.78 0.36 8.18
CA ILE A 82 15.40 -0.39 9.37
C ILE A 82 14.75 0.58 10.34
N ASN A 83 13.52 0.28 10.70
CA ASN A 83 12.71 1.05 11.63
C ASN A 83 12.42 0.18 12.84
N SER A 84 12.40 0.78 14.03
CA SER A 84 12.11 0.05 15.26
C SER A 84 11.00 0.71 16.05
N ARG A 85 10.10 -0.11 16.61
CA ARG A 85 9.06 0.37 17.52
C ARG A 85 8.61 -0.71 18.50
N ILE A 86 7.95 -0.31 19.59
CA ILE A 86 7.30 -1.26 20.51
C ILE A 86 6.08 -1.89 19.81
N ARG A 87 5.91 -3.20 19.99
CA ARG A 87 4.82 -3.97 19.37
C ARG A 87 3.45 -3.45 19.79
N GLN A 88 2.61 -3.15 18.81
CA GLN A 88 1.21 -2.76 19.00
C GLN A 88 0.28 -3.87 18.48
N GLU A 89 -0.70 -4.30 19.28
CA GLU A 89 -1.50 -5.50 18.99
C GLU A 89 -2.49 -5.35 17.82
N LYS A 90 -2.78 -4.13 17.35
CA LYS A 90 -3.94 -3.86 16.47
C LYS A 90 -3.63 -3.05 15.21
N GLN A 91 -2.40 -3.07 14.68
CA GLN A 91 -2.05 -2.25 13.51
C GLN A 91 -1.66 -3.04 12.26
N LEU A 92 -2.50 -2.92 11.23
CA LEU A 92 -2.31 -3.52 9.90
C LEU A 92 -1.49 -2.63 8.94
N LEU A 93 -1.57 -1.29 9.08
CA LEU A 93 -1.07 -0.31 8.11
C LEU A 93 0.21 0.42 8.56
N TRP A 94 1.18 -0.33 9.07
CA TRP A 94 2.37 0.24 9.72
C TRP A 94 3.23 1.17 8.84
N LEU A 95 3.26 0.97 7.52
CA LEU A 95 4.11 1.77 6.63
C LEU A 95 3.62 3.22 6.51
N GLU A 96 2.31 3.41 6.46
CA GLU A 96 1.70 4.74 6.40
C GLU A 96 2.00 5.52 7.68
N ASP A 97 1.81 4.88 8.84
CA ASP A 97 2.02 5.48 10.15
C ASP A 97 3.46 6.02 10.30
N ILE A 98 4.46 5.23 9.91
CA ILE A 98 5.87 5.64 10.03
C ILE A 98 6.28 6.68 8.98
N THR A 99 5.53 6.80 7.89
CA THR A 99 5.78 7.81 6.85
C THR A 99 5.16 9.15 7.27
N GLN A 100 4.00 9.11 7.94
CA GLN A 100 3.30 10.31 8.42
C GLN A 100 3.95 10.92 9.67
N ASP A 101 4.38 10.09 10.64
CA ASP A 101 4.95 10.57 11.91
C ASP A 101 6.08 9.65 12.43
N PRO A 102 7.27 9.69 11.79
CA PRO A 102 8.37 8.82 12.18
C PRO A 102 8.87 9.09 13.60
N GLU A 103 8.84 10.34 14.09
CA GLU A 103 9.43 10.70 15.39
C GLU A 103 8.64 10.15 16.58
N ASN A 104 7.31 10.12 16.51
CA ASN A 104 6.48 9.61 17.60
C ASN A 104 6.19 8.10 17.47
N GLN A 105 6.27 7.53 16.26
CA GLN A 105 5.96 6.12 16.02
C GLN A 105 7.17 5.20 16.17
N LEU A 106 8.40 5.72 15.99
CA LEU A 106 9.61 4.93 16.01
C LEU A 106 10.47 5.23 17.23
N LEU A 107 11.09 4.18 17.77
CA LEU A 107 12.17 4.32 18.75
C LEU A 107 13.46 4.83 18.07
N TRP A 108 13.70 4.37 16.84
CA TRP A 108 14.80 4.80 15.99
C TRP A 108 14.60 4.30 14.57
N SER A 109 15.29 4.95 13.62
CA SER A 109 15.49 4.46 12.26
C SER A 109 16.97 4.46 11.89
N GLU A 110 17.34 3.61 10.93
CA GLU A 110 18.68 3.49 10.38
C GLU A 110 18.62 3.00 8.93
N GLU A 111 19.33 3.66 8.03
CA GLU A 111 19.55 3.15 6.67
C GLU A 111 20.89 2.40 6.60
N ILE A 112 20.86 1.19 6.05
CA ILE A 112 22.05 0.40 5.77
C ILE A 112 22.16 0.05 4.29
N ILE A 113 23.41 0.02 3.81
CA ILE A 113 23.77 -0.51 2.50
C ILE A 113 24.43 -1.87 2.72
N LEU A 114 23.89 -2.90 2.05
CA LEU A 114 24.38 -4.28 2.11
C LEU A 114 25.63 -4.43 1.24
N LYS A 115 26.67 -5.04 1.79
CA LYS A 115 27.84 -5.47 1.00
C LYS A 115 27.47 -6.72 0.22
N LYS A 116 27.61 -6.68 -1.11
CA LYS A 116 27.45 -7.89 -1.94
C LYS A 116 28.82 -8.53 -2.18
N PRO A 117 28.93 -9.87 -2.14
CA PRO A 117 30.10 -10.52 -2.69
C PRO A 117 30.21 -10.16 -4.17
N ASN A 118 31.39 -9.75 -4.63
CA ASN A 118 31.64 -9.43 -6.03
C ASN A 118 31.53 -10.72 -6.88
N ILE A 119 30.35 -11.01 -7.41
CA ILE A 119 30.12 -12.11 -8.36
C ILE A 119 30.51 -11.63 -9.77
N PHE A 120 31.78 -11.28 -9.98
CA PHE A 120 32.29 -11.17 -11.35
C PHE A 120 32.31 -12.58 -11.92
N TYR A 121 31.42 -12.85 -12.87
CA TYR A 121 31.40 -14.09 -13.61
C TYR A 121 32.77 -14.29 -14.29
N LYS A 122 33.42 -15.42 -13.98
CA LYS A 122 34.47 -15.97 -14.83
C LYS A 122 33.88 -16.10 -16.24
N ILE A 123 34.43 -15.36 -17.19
CA ILE A 123 34.28 -15.64 -18.61
C ILE A 123 35.11 -16.91 -18.87
N PRO A 124 34.54 -18.09 -19.20
CA PRO A 124 35.34 -19.12 -19.84
C PRO A 124 35.57 -18.65 -21.27
N GLY A 125 36.79 -18.18 -21.53
CA GLY A 125 37.25 -17.85 -22.86
C GLY A 125 37.12 -19.05 -23.80
N SER A 126 36.50 -18.77 -24.95
CA SER A 126 36.75 -19.36 -26.27
C SER A 126 37.58 -20.65 -26.37
N ASN A 127 36.95 -21.69 -26.94
CA ASN A 127 37.60 -22.46 -28.00
C ASN A 127 36.54 -22.91 -29.03
N PRO A 128 36.65 -22.51 -30.31
CA PRO A 128 35.82 -23.04 -31.38
C PRO A 128 36.51 -24.28 -31.96
N ARG A 129 35.83 -25.43 -31.95
CA ARG A 129 36.02 -26.53 -32.91
C ARG A 129 34.98 -27.63 -32.70
N ASP A 130 34.17 -27.76 -33.74
CA ASP A 130 33.61 -28.98 -34.32
C ASP A 130 32.80 -29.94 -33.43
N SER A 131 31.48 -29.89 -33.60
CA SER A 131 30.73 -31.09 -33.99
C SER A 131 29.44 -30.73 -34.73
N ALA A 132 29.19 -31.57 -35.74
CA ALA A 132 28.29 -31.41 -36.86
C ALA A 132 26.79 -31.59 -36.55
N ILE A 133 25.99 -30.82 -37.28
CA ILE A 133 24.76 -31.17 -38.04
C ILE A 133 23.62 -31.90 -37.31
N GLU A 134 22.46 -31.23 -37.22
CA GLU A 134 21.17 -31.67 -37.80
C GLU A 134 20.16 -30.52 -37.66
N SER A 135 19.82 -29.85 -38.76
CA SER A 135 18.58 -30.06 -39.52
C SER A 135 17.31 -29.67 -38.75
N LEU A 136 16.75 -28.50 -39.10
CA LEU A 136 15.43 -28.38 -39.74
C LEU A 136 15.02 -26.89 -39.87
N SER A 137 15.04 -26.44 -41.11
CA SER A 137 13.97 -25.68 -41.77
C SER A 137 12.91 -25.02 -40.87
N ASN A 138 12.90 -23.68 -40.82
CA ASN A 138 11.83 -22.84 -41.41
C ASN A 138 11.88 -21.42 -40.83
N GLN A 139 12.21 -20.44 -41.69
CA GLN A 139 11.55 -19.14 -41.61
C GLN A 139 10.09 -19.32 -42.05
N PRO A 140 9.18 -18.53 -41.48
CA PRO A 140 8.49 -17.59 -42.34
C PRO A 140 8.46 -16.17 -41.77
N LYS A 141 8.75 -15.21 -42.64
CA LYS A 141 8.15 -13.88 -42.59
C LYS A 141 6.66 -14.03 -42.87
N SER A 142 5.79 -13.46 -42.04
CA SER A 142 4.59 -12.79 -42.54
C SER A 142 3.99 -11.87 -41.48
N SER A 143 3.88 -10.60 -41.87
CA SER A 143 2.82 -9.68 -41.49
C SER A 143 1.44 -10.32 -41.68
N GLN A 144 0.47 -9.90 -40.86
CA GLN A 144 -0.96 -10.29 -40.84
C GLN A 144 -1.32 -11.31 -39.77
N ILE A 145 -1.40 -10.87 -38.52
CA ILE A 145 -2.45 -11.24 -37.56
C ILE A 145 -2.48 -10.08 -36.57
N GLN A 146 -3.46 -9.17 -36.66
CA GLN A 146 -4.10 -8.47 -35.53
C GLN A 146 -5.44 -7.80 -35.95
N GLN A 147 -6.11 -8.28 -37.00
CA GLN A 147 -7.51 -7.88 -37.25
C GLN A 147 -8.51 -8.57 -36.30
N ASN A 148 -8.06 -9.48 -35.44
CA ASN A 148 -8.91 -10.10 -34.41
C ASN A 148 -8.81 -9.45 -33.01
N LEU A 149 -7.97 -8.42 -32.83
CA LEU A 149 -7.81 -7.75 -31.53
C LEU A 149 -8.92 -6.71 -31.26
N ILE A 150 -9.47 -6.11 -32.32
CA ILE A 150 -10.48 -5.04 -32.19
C ILE A 150 -11.82 -5.60 -31.66
N TRP A 151 -12.20 -6.81 -32.07
CA TRP A 151 -13.44 -7.44 -31.59
C TRP A 151 -13.37 -7.89 -30.12
N ALA A 152 -12.19 -8.28 -29.62
CA ALA A 152 -12.01 -8.68 -28.22
C ALA A 152 -12.12 -7.50 -27.25
N ILE A 153 -11.63 -6.32 -27.66
CA ILE A 153 -11.71 -5.08 -26.86
C ILE A 153 -13.14 -4.54 -26.82
N ALA A 154 -13.87 -4.56 -27.94
CA ALA A 154 -15.26 -4.09 -27.98
C ALA A 154 -16.17 -4.92 -27.07
N VAL A 155 -16.01 -6.24 -27.04
CA VAL A 155 -16.81 -7.12 -26.16
C VAL A 155 -16.47 -6.90 -24.68
N THR A 156 -15.21 -6.65 -24.33
CA THR A 156 -14.84 -6.34 -22.94
C THR A 156 -15.37 -4.98 -22.49
N VAL A 157 -15.32 -3.95 -23.33
CA VAL A 157 -15.90 -2.64 -23.02
C VAL A 157 -17.43 -2.74 -22.83
N VAL A 158 -18.12 -3.50 -23.68
CA VAL A 158 -19.57 -3.73 -23.54
C VAL A 158 -19.91 -4.50 -22.26
N LEU A 159 -19.13 -5.52 -21.90
CA LEU A 159 -19.34 -6.26 -20.65
C LEU A 159 -19.07 -5.40 -19.40
N ILE A 160 -18.07 -4.52 -19.46
CA ILE A 160 -17.78 -3.56 -18.38
C ILE A 160 -18.90 -2.53 -18.24
N LEU A 161 -19.37 -1.96 -19.36
CA LEU A 161 -20.50 -1.01 -19.36
C LEU A 161 -21.80 -1.67 -18.90
N MET A 162 -22.06 -2.91 -19.32
CA MET A 162 -23.24 -3.67 -18.89
C MET A 162 -23.17 -4.02 -17.40
N GLY A 163 -21.99 -4.43 -16.91
CA GLY A 163 -21.74 -4.66 -15.48
C GLY A 163 -21.90 -3.39 -14.65
N PHE A 164 -21.42 -2.25 -15.16
CA PHE A 164 -21.56 -0.95 -14.51
C PHE A 164 -23.02 -0.49 -14.42
N LEU A 165 -23.81 -0.66 -15.49
CA LEU A 165 -25.24 -0.34 -15.50
C LEU A 165 -26.04 -1.26 -14.56
N LEU A 166 -25.72 -2.56 -14.54
CA LEU A 166 -26.33 -3.52 -13.61
C LEU A 166 -25.98 -3.19 -12.15
N TYR A 167 -24.74 -2.79 -11.88
CA TYR A 167 -24.28 -2.39 -10.55
C TYR A 167 -24.99 -1.14 -10.05
N ASN A 168 -25.13 -0.11 -10.90
CA ASN A 168 -25.86 1.11 -10.55
C ASN A 168 -27.36 0.87 -10.34
N ALA A 169 -27.99 0.00 -11.15
CA ALA A 169 -29.39 -0.37 -10.98
C ALA A 169 -29.64 -1.10 -9.66
N LEU A 170 -28.72 -1.98 -9.25
CA LEU A 170 -28.83 -2.73 -8.00
C LEU A 170 -28.63 -1.83 -6.76
N GLN A 171 -27.74 -0.84 -6.84
CA GLN A 171 -27.57 0.19 -5.80
C GLN A 171 -28.82 1.05 -5.62
N PHE A 172 -29.51 1.41 -6.71
CA PHE A 172 -30.76 2.18 -6.64
C PHE A 172 -31.89 1.40 -5.94
N GLN A 173 -31.99 0.10 -6.20
CA GLN A 173 -33.01 -0.77 -5.62
C GLN A 173 -32.80 -1.03 -4.11
N LEU A 174 -31.56 -0.96 -3.63
CA LEU A 174 -31.23 -1.00 -2.20
C LEU A 174 -31.57 0.32 -1.48
N LEU A 175 -31.48 1.47 -2.16
CA LEU A 175 -31.90 2.76 -1.60
C LEU A 175 -33.42 2.88 -1.50
N GLU A 176 -34.16 2.37 -2.48
CA GLU A 176 -35.63 2.41 -2.53
C GLU A 176 -36.28 1.45 -1.52
N SER A 177 -35.60 0.34 -1.19
CA SER A 177 -36.03 -0.60 -0.14
C SER A 177 -35.77 -0.10 1.29
N LEU A 178 -34.92 0.91 1.48
CA LEU A 178 -34.73 1.59 2.78
C LEU A 178 -35.76 2.71 3.04
N GLN A 179 -36.54 3.11 2.04
CA GLN A 179 -37.59 4.13 2.16
C GLN A 179 -39.01 3.57 2.32
N SER A 180 -39.18 2.24 2.23
CA SER A 180 -40.49 1.60 2.30
C SER A 180 -40.65 0.77 3.57
N GLN A 181 -40.70 1.43 4.73
CA GLN A 181 -41.15 0.79 5.97
C GLN A 181 -42.46 1.46 6.44
N PRO A 182 -43.54 0.72 6.75
CA PRO A 182 -44.81 1.31 7.12
C PRO A 182 -44.68 2.10 8.43
N GLN A 183 -45.08 3.37 8.38
CA GLN A 183 -45.38 4.19 9.56
C GLN A 183 -46.45 3.48 10.40
N ASN A 184 -46.06 3.04 11.60
CA ASN A 184 -46.99 3.04 12.72
C ASN A 184 -46.69 4.30 13.53
N ASP A 185 -47.63 5.25 13.45
CA ASP A 185 -47.69 6.43 14.30
C ASP A 185 -47.69 6.04 15.78
N ILE A 186 -47.05 6.86 16.62
CA ILE A 186 -47.69 7.58 17.75
C ILE A 186 -46.66 8.54 18.40
N GLU A 187 -47.12 9.78 18.61
CA GLU A 187 -46.69 10.81 19.58
C GLU A 187 -45.47 11.73 19.34
N SER A 188 -45.75 12.84 18.65
CA SER A 188 -45.64 14.25 19.14
C SER A 188 -44.45 14.65 20.03
N SER A 189 -43.45 15.31 19.45
CA SER A 189 -42.73 16.46 20.04
C SER A 189 -41.91 17.18 18.94
N PRO A 190 -41.86 18.53 18.88
CA PRO A 190 -41.19 19.24 17.79
C PRO A 190 -39.68 19.24 18.05
N GLN A 191 -38.90 18.48 17.28
CA GLN A 191 -37.43 18.50 17.38
C GLN A 191 -36.77 19.12 16.13
N PRO A 192 -35.76 20.01 16.27
CA PRO A 192 -35.17 20.79 15.18
C PRO A 192 -34.35 19.95 14.18
N PRO A 193 -33.86 20.52 13.06
CA PRO A 193 -33.34 19.77 11.92
C PRO A 193 -32.21 18.81 12.36
N GLU A 194 -32.31 17.54 11.98
CA GLU A 194 -31.37 16.49 12.36
C GLU A 194 -29.95 16.83 11.90
N THR A 195 -29.16 17.46 12.77
CA THR A 195 -27.70 17.52 12.66
C THR A 195 -27.16 16.11 12.80
N LEU A 196 -26.40 15.64 11.79
CA LEU A 196 -25.68 14.37 11.83
C LEU A 196 -24.93 14.24 13.16
N SER A 197 -25.04 13.08 13.81
CA SER A 197 -24.28 12.80 15.04
C SER A 197 -22.77 12.88 14.77
N SER A 198 -21.98 13.17 15.81
CA SER A 198 -20.51 13.24 15.67
C SER A 198 -19.89 11.93 15.16
N ALA A 199 -20.49 10.78 15.48
CA ALA A 199 -20.08 9.49 14.91
C ALA A 199 -20.31 9.42 13.40
N GLN A 200 -21.47 9.87 12.92
CA GLN A 200 -21.79 9.92 11.49
C GLN A 200 -20.93 10.95 10.75
N GLN A 201 -20.67 12.11 11.34
CA GLN A 201 -19.78 13.14 10.78
C GLN A 201 -18.35 12.61 10.63
N PHE A 202 -17.83 11.95 11.66
CA PHE A 202 -16.53 11.28 11.62
C PHE A 202 -16.50 10.24 10.49
N SER A 203 -17.42 9.28 10.48
CA SER A 203 -17.48 8.24 9.44
C SER A 203 -17.62 8.79 8.03
N ARG A 204 -18.44 9.85 7.85
CA ARG A 204 -18.59 10.55 6.56
C ARG A 204 -17.27 11.17 6.11
N GLY A 205 -16.57 11.88 6.99
CA GLY A 205 -15.29 12.49 6.68
C GLY A 205 -14.23 11.45 6.27
N VAL A 206 -14.16 10.31 6.98
CA VAL A 206 -13.23 9.22 6.60
C VAL A 206 -13.54 8.67 5.22
N LYS A 207 -14.82 8.38 4.95
CA LYS A 207 -15.24 7.82 3.67
C LYS A 207 -14.91 8.74 2.49
N ILE A 208 -15.21 10.03 2.61
CA ILE A 208 -14.90 11.02 1.56
C ILE A 208 -13.38 11.13 1.35
N ALA A 209 -12.59 11.11 2.43
CA ALA A 209 -11.14 11.13 2.35
C ALA A 209 -10.56 9.88 1.65
N GLU A 210 -11.10 8.69 1.93
CA GLU A 210 -10.71 7.45 1.26
C GLU A 210 -11.05 7.48 -0.23
N GLU A 211 -12.22 8.01 -0.60
CA GLU A 211 -12.62 8.24 -1.99
C GLU A 211 -11.66 9.22 -2.69
N ALA A 212 -11.38 10.37 -2.08
CA ALA A 212 -10.45 11.37 -2.61
C ALA A 212 -9.03 10.79 -2.81
N ALA A 213 -8.54 9.99 -1.86
CA ALA A 213 -7.24 9.33 -1.95
C ALA A 213 -7.20 8.24 -3.03
N ALA A 214 -8.30 7.54 -3.26
CA ALA A 214 -8.41 6.54 -4.32
C ALA A 214 -8.41 7.19 -5.71
N GLU A 215 -9.18 8.27 -5.88
CA GLU A 215 -9.30 9.01 -7.13
C GLU A 215 -7.99 9.73 -7.49
N GLY A 216 -7.29 10.31 -6.52
CA GLY A 216 -5.99 10.96 -6.74
C GLY A 216 -4.90 10.06 -7.32
N LYS A 217 -5.07 8.74 -7.31
CA LYS A 217 -4.13 7.79 -7.95
C LYS A 217 -4.27 7.75 -9.47
N PHE A 218 -5.41 8.20 -10.00
CA PHE A 218 -5.77 8.07 -11.41
C PHE A 218 -6.18 9.42 -12.03
N ALA A 219 -6.05 10.51 -11.28
CA ALA A 219 -6.41 11.85 -11.74
C ALA A 219 -5.36 12.37 -12.72
N ASP A 220 -5.78 12.60 -13.96
CA ASP A 220 -4.90 13.02 -15.06
C ASP A 220 -5.30 14.39 -15.63
N THR A 221 -6.41 14.95 -15.15
CA THR A 221 -6.92 16.24 -15.61
C THR A 221 -7.08 17.25 -14.49
N ARG A 222 -6.98 18.52 -14.85
CA ARG A 222 -7.20 19.64 -13.92
C ARG A 222 -8.54 19.54 -13.18
N GLN A 223 -9.60 19.20 -13.92
CA GLN A 223 -10.95 19.12 -13.37
C GLN A 223 -11.05 18.01 -12.31
N GLU A 224 -10.45 16.84 -12.56
CA GLU A 224 -10.40 15.75 -11.58
C GLU A 224 -9.64 16.18 -10.32
N TRP A 225 -8.50 16.88 -10.45
CA TRP A 225 -7.76 17.40 -9.30
C TRP A 225 -8.55 18.42 -8.49
N LEU A 226 -9.33 19.30 -9.14
CA LEU A 226 -10.22 20.23 -8.44
C LEU A 226 -11.35 19.51 -7.70
N GLU A 227 -11.94 18.47 -8.30
CA GLU A 227 -12.96 17.63 -7.66
C GLU A 227 -12.41 16.88 -6.45
N ILE A 228 -11.18 16.37 -6.55
CA ILE A 228 -10.46 15.72 -5.44
C ILE A 228 -10.16 16.71 -4.33
N ALA A 229 -9.71 17.93 -4.66
CA ALA A 229 -9.53 19.00 -3.68
C ALA A 229 -10.84 19.31 -2.94
N GLN A 230 -11.96 19.37 -3.66
CA GLN A 230 -13.28 19.59 -3.06
C GLN A 230 -13.68 18.44 -2.13
N LYS A 231 -13.37 17.18 -2.46
CA LYS A 231 -13.62 16.03 -1.58
C LYS A 231 -12.77 16.11 -0.32
N TRP A 232 -11.48 16.44 -0.43
CA TRP A 232 -10.61 16.67 0.72
C TRP A 232 -11.14 17.79 1.63
N GLN A 233 -11.65 18.87 1.05
CA GLN A 233 -12.30 19.95 1.79
C GLN A 233 -13.53 19.44 2.56
N GLN A 234 -14.45 18.74 1.90
CA GLN A 234 -15.65 18.20 2.54
C GLN A 234 -15.33 17.19 3.65
N ALA A 235 -14.27 16.40 3.48
CA ALA A 235 -13.76 15.49 4.49
C ALA A 235 -13.23 16.25 5.71
N ALA A 236 -12.46 17.32 5.49
CA ALA A 236 -11.96 18.19 6.55
C ALA A 236 -13.11 18.86 7.32
N ASP A 237 -14.05 19.47 6.59
CA ASP A 237 -15.22 20.15 7.17
C ASP A 237 -16.04 19.18 8.03
N SER A 238 -16.23 17.94 7.56
CA SER A 238 -16.93 16.88 8.32
C SER A 238 -16.23 16.50 9.62
N MET A 239 -14.90 16.60 9.67
CA MET A 239 -14.10 16.32 10.86
C MET A 239 -14.06 17.49 11.84
N GLU A 240 -14.10 18.73 11.35
CA GLU A 240 -14.09 19.95 12.18
C GLU A 240 -15.37 20.11 13.00
N VAL A 241 -16.52 19.66 12.46
CA VAL A 241 -17.83 19.77 13.13
C VAL A 241 -18.08 18.70 14.20
N VAL A 242 -17.18 17.72 14.33
CA VAL A 242 -17.28 16.65 15.34
C VAL A 242 -17.24 17.26 16.74
N SER A 243 -18.18 16.84 17.61
CA SER A 243 -18.28 17.39 18.98
C SER A 243 -17.04 17.08 19.83
N PRO A 244 -16.58 18.02 20.67
CA PRO A 244 -15.55 17.78 21.68
C PRO A 244 -15.81 16.60 22.61
N ASP A 245 -17.08 16.25 22.84
CA ASP A 245 -17.49 15.13 23.70
C ASP A 245 -17.41 13.76 23.00
N PHE A 246 -17.14 13.73 21.70
CA PHE A 246 -16.97 12.48 20.97
C PHE A 246 -15.65 11.80 21.34
N GLU A 247 -15.69 10.49 21.62
CA GLU A 247 -14.53 9.70 22.05
C GLU A 247 -13.28 9.91 21.16
N ARG A 248 -13.49 10.15 19.85
CA ARG A 248 -12.42 10.33 18.86
C ARG A 248 -12.24 11.77 18.40
N TYR A 249 -12.68 12.75 19.19
CA TYR A 249 -12.59 14.16 18.83
C TYR A 249 -11.15 14.60 18.49
N ALA A 250 -10.16 14.24 19.31
CA ALA A 250 -8.76 14.56 19.04
C ALA A 250 -8.28 13.97 17.70
N THR A 251 -8.70 12.73 17.40
CA THR A 251 -8.43 12.09 16.11
C THR A 251 -9.14 12.80 14.95
N ALA A 252 -10.37 13.27 15.16
CA ALA A 252 -11.12 14.04 14.16
C ALA A 252 -10.39 15.36 13.84
N GLN A 253 -9.98 16.11 14.85
CA GLN A 253 -9.25 17.38 14.66
C GLN A 253 -7.91 17.18 13.96
N ASN A 254 -7.16 16.12 14.32
CA ASN A 254 -5.93 15.77 13.61
C ASN A 254 -6.19 15.44 12.13
N ARG A 255 -7.25 14.67 11.83
CA ARG A 255 -7.67 14.33 10.47
C ARG A 255 -8.14 15.55 9.69
N ALA A 256 -8.86 16.48 10.31
CA ALA A 256 -9.23 17.74 9.67
C ALA A 256 -8.01 18.47 9.14
N ALA A 257 -6.98 18.67 9.97
CA ALA A 257 -5.74 19.32 9.56
C ALA A 257 -5.00 18.55 8.45
N LEU A 258 -5.00 17.21 8.49
CA LEU A 258 -4.44 16.39 7.42
C LEU A 258 -5.20 16.57 6.10
N TYR A 259 -6.53 16.50 6.14
CA TYR A 259 -7.38 16.63 4.96
C TYR A 259 -7.30 18.02 4.33
N ARG A 260 -7.12 19.07 5.12
CA ARG A 260 -6.81 20.43 4.61
C ARG A 260 -5.50 20.46 3.82
N ARG A 261 -4.43 19.83 4.31
CA ARG A 261 -3.15 19.76 3.57
C ARG A 261 -3.29 18.98 2.26
N ASN A 262 -4.05 17.89 2.26
CA ASN A 262 -4.29 17.11 1.05
C ASN A 262 -5.13 17.89 0.02
N GLN A 263 -6.09 18.71 0.49
CA GLN A 263 -6.81 19.65 -0.37
C GLN A 263 -5.83 20.63 -1.05
N GLU A 264 -4.93 21.24 -0.29
CA GLU A 264 -3.94 22.19 -0.83
C GLU A 264 -3.04 21.53 -1.88
N GLN A 265 -2.61 20.29 -1.65
CA GLN A 265 -1.83 19.52 -2.62
C GLN A 265 -2.61 19.26 -3.91
N ALA A 266 -3.87 18.81 -3.80
CA ALA A 266 -4.71 18.59 -4.97
C ALA A 266 -4.97 19.89 -5.76
N GLN A 267 -5.08 21.04 -5.08
CA GLN A 267 -5.17 22.35 -5.75
C GLN A 267 -3.87 22.71 -6.48
N GLN A 268 -2.71 22.46 -5.87
CA GLN A 268 -1.42 22.69 -6.52
C GLN A 268 -1.25 21.85 -7.78
N GLU A 269 -1.67 20.58 -7.77
CA GLU A 269 -1.67 19.72 -8.96
C GLU A 269 -2.60 20.29 -10.05
N ALA A 270 -3.81 20.72 -9.68
CA ALA A 270 -4.74 21.35 -10.61
C ALA A 270 -4.17 22.62 -11.26
N ASP A 271 -3.45 23.44 -10.50
CA ASP A 271 -2.83 24.68 -11.00
C ASP A 271 -1.58 24.41 -11.83
N ALA A 272 -0.82 23.35 -11.52
CA ALA A 272 0.32 22.91 -12.32
C ALA A 272 -0.10 22.47 -13.72
N MET A 273 -1.29 21.88 -13.87
CA MET A 273 -1.86 21.47 -15.17
C MET A 273 -2.35 22.64 -16.05
N ASN A 274 -2.22 23.86 -15.56
CA ASN A 274 -2.69 25.07 -16.24
C ASN A 274 -1.55 25.86 -16.92
N ASN A 275 -0.30 25.38 -16.80
CA ASN A 275 0.92 25.92 -17.41
C ASN A 275 1.48 24.97 -18.47
#